data_AF-A0A2M6W4Q5-F1
#
_entry.id   AF-A0A2M6W4Q5-F1
#
_cell.length_a   1.000
_cell.length_b   1.000
_cell.length_c   1.000
_cell.angle_alpha   90.00
_cell.angle_beta   90.00
_cell.angle_gamma   90.00
#
_symmetry.space_group_name_H-M   'P 1'
#
loop_
_entity.id
_entity.type
_entity.pdbx_description
1 polymer ?
#
loop_
_entity_poly.entity_id
_entity_poly.type
_entity_poly.pdbx_seq_one_letter_code
_entity_poly.pdbx_strand_id
1 'polypeptide(L)'
;MIKLISLHPRLVAVMDIVINILLVFGITRMPSWAWLWTMFLGRQIIWLVFIRFMYYPLENIRWRHFLSLFIFSSGLFLFLVFTDRQSFGQILYSDGFIEALTKSTWFLLAGVYLAVVFLSFWFLPIDRVSLAVFLKPHLRWRFIMTAMGMAGIFTGCVSFIVFRVAYQINDWTWLVLTALIATGIAGWWWWEYNLKYNLVFLYSLLAFLAIIFELVWLVARLPLGNLVSGFLLVWLWYLLWILLRFNLSAQGIVWRKQAKFLILNLFIFIIFLIFVARWR
;
A
#
# COMPACT_ATOMS: atom_id res chain seq x y z
N MET A 1 -14.74 21.49 30.89
CA MET A 1 -13.59 20.69 30.43
C MET A 1 -14.09 19.27 30.18
N ILE A 2 -14.55 18.96 28.96
CA ILE A 2 -15.14 17.65 28.64
C ILE A 2 -14.00 16.64 28.60
N LYS A 3 -13.98 15.66 29.52
CA LYS A 3 -13.12 14.48 29.39
C LYS A 3 -13.51 13.79 28.08
N LEU A 4 -12.72 14.00 27.04
CA LEU A 4 -12.85 13.27 25.78
C LEU A 4 -12.76 11.79 26.11
N ILE A 5 -13.85 11.07 25.86
CA ILE A 5 -13.89 9.62 25.92
C ILE A 5 -12.85 9.13 24.91
N SER A 6 -11.74 8.57 25.41
CA SER A 6 -10.69 8.02 24.57
C SER A 6 -11.01 6.56 24.29
N LEU A 7 -11.31 6.23 23.03
CA LEU A 7 -11.53 4.85 22.62
C LEU A 7 -10.23 4.06 22.71
N HIS A 8 -10.33 2.83 23.20
CA HIS A 8 -9.20 1.92 23.26
C HIS A 8 -8.84 1.42 21.85
N PRO A 9 -7.55 1.36 21.44
CA PRO A 9 -7.16 0.99 20.07
C PRO A 9 -7.66 -0.38 19.63
N ARG A 10 -7.66 -1.37 20.53
CA ARG A 10 -8.23 -2.70 20.25
C ARG A 10 -9.74 -2.67 20.00
N LEU A 11 -10.48 -1.80 20.69
CA LEU A 11 -11.92 -1.64 20.46
C LEU A 11 -12.16 -1.04 19.08
N VAL A 12 -11.39 -0.02 18.71
CA VAL A 12 -11.41 0.56 17.36
C VAL A 12 -11.10 -0.50 16.30
N ALA A 13 -10.10 -1.36 16.52
CA ALA A 13 -9.76 -2.44 15.61
C ALA A 13 -10.95 -3.40 15.38
N VAL A 14 -11.66 -3.79 16.45
CA VAL A 14 -12.84 -4.67 16.35
C VAL A 14 -14.00 -3.98 15.64
N MET A 15 -14.30 -2.72 16.00
CA MET A 15 -15.31 -1.92 15.30
C MET A 15 -14.98 -1.77 13.82
N ASP A 16 -13.71 -1.57 13.50
CA ASP A 16 -13.21 -1.45 12.13
C ASP A 16 -13.42 -2.73 11.31
N ILE A 17 -13.19 -3.92 11.90
CA ILE A 17 -13.53 -5.21 11.28
C ILE A 17 -15.01 -5.28 10.94
N VAL A 18 -15.89 -4.96 11.89
CA VAL A 18 -17.35 -5.03 11.65
C VAL A 18 -17.76 -4.11 10.51
N ILE A 19 -17.26 -2.88 10.52
CA ILE A 19 -17.49 -1.92 9.44
C ILE A 19 -16.94 -2.47 8.12
N ASN A 20 -15.73 -3.03 8.09
CA ASN A 20 -15.16 -3.59 6.86
C ASN A 20 -15.95 -4.77 6.33
N ILE A 21 -16.49 -5.65 7.17
CA ILE A 21 -17.35 -6.76 6.74
C ILE A 21 -18.61 -6.21 6.08
N LEU A 22 -19.26 -5.22 6.71
CA LEU A 22 -20.42 -4.54 6.13
C LEU A 22 -20.08 -3.84 4.81
N LEU A 23 -18.91 -3.21 4.73
CA LEU A 23 -18.43 -2.56 3.52
C LEU A 23 -18.19 -3.59 2.41
N VAL A 24 -17.45 -4.66 2.68
CA VAL A 24 -17.22 -5.75 1.71
C VAL A 24 -18.55 -6.31 1.23
N PHE A 25 -19.51 -6.55 2.11
CA PHE A 25 -20.87 -6.96 1.74
C PHE A 25 -21.61 -5.90 0.92
N GLY A 26 -21.41 -4.62 1.21
CA GLY A 26 -21.96 -3.52 0.41
C GLY A 26 -21.39 -3.50 -1.03
N ILE A 27 -20.08 -3.71 -1.18
CA ILE A 27 -19.43 -3.82 -2.50
C ILE A 27 -20.08 -4.94 -3.31
N THR A 28 -20.42 -6.06 -2.64
CA THR A 28 -20.97 -7.20 -3.35
C THR A 28 -22.39 -7.00 -3.87
N ARG A 29 -23.15 -6.07 -3.27
CA ARG A 29 -24.56 -5.84 -3.61
C ARG A 29 -24.78 -4.67 -4.56
N MET A 30 -23.89 -3.68 -4.58
CA MET A 30 -24.08 -2.43 -5.33
C MET A 30 -22.94 -2.22 -6.33
N PRO A 31 -23.09 -2.68 -7.58
CA PRO A 31 -22.01 -2.70 -8.56
C PRO A 31 -21.80 -1.35 -9.29
N SER A 32 -22.21 -0.22 -8.73
CA SER A 32 -21.96 1.08 -9.37
C SER A 32 -20.55 1.59 -9.05
N TRP A 33 -19.97 2.37 -9.97
CA TRP A 33 -18.70 3.07 -9.74
C TRP A 33 -18.83 4.14 -8.66
N ALA A 34 -19.99 4.83 -8.63
CA ALA A 34 -20.32 5.80 -7.60
C ALA A 34 -20.29 5.16 -6.20
N TRP A 35 -20.77 3.92 -6.06
CA TRP A 35 -20.73 3.21 -4.78
C TRP A 35 -19.30 2.98 -4.28
N LEU A 36 -18.38 2.54 -5.15
CA LEU A 36 -16.97 2.37 -4.78
C LEU A 36 -16.35 3.69 -4.28
N TRP A 37 -16.66 4.80 -4.93
CA TRP A 37 -16.23 6.14 -4.49
C TRP A 37 -16.82 6.53 -3.14
N THR A 38 -18.13 6.38 -2.96
CA THR A 38 -18.81 6.65 -1.68
C THR A 38 -18.22 5.83 -0.56
N MET A 39 -17.93 4.56 -0.81
CA MET A 39 -17.28 3.66 0.14
C MET A 39 -15.86 4.10 0.47
N PHE A 40 -15.06 4.44 -0.54
CA PHE A 40 -13.70 4.94 -0.33
C PHE A 40 -13.70 6.23 0.52
N LEU A 41 -14.55 7.20 0.19
CA LEU A 41 -14.64 8.48 0.91
C LEU A 41 -15.22 8.30 2.32
N GLY A 42 -16.32 7.55 2.45
CA GLY A 42 -16.92 7.21 3.73
C GLY A 42 -15.91 6.51 4.65
N ARG A 43 -15.04 5.67 4.07
CA ARG A 43 -13.97 5.03 4.81
C ARG A 43 -12.94 6.02 5.36
N GLN A 44 -12.51 6.98 4.57
CA GLN A 44 -11.59 8.03 5.05
C GLN A 44 -12.20 8.81 6.22
N ILE A 45 -13.50 9.15 6.13
CA ILE A 45 -14.21 9.86 7.19
C ILE A 45 -14.27 9.02 8.47
N ILE A 46 -14.62 7.74 8.38
CA ILE A 46 -14.67 6.82 9.53
C ILE A 46 -13.31 6.74 10.22
N TRP A 47 -12.22 6.61 9.46
CA TRP A 47 -10.88 6.59 10.04
C TRP A 47 -10.47 7.92 10.67
N LEU A 48 -10.83 9.06 10.08
CA LEU A 48 -10.61 10.37 10.71
C LEU A 48 -11.32 10.46 12.07
N VAL A 49 -12.56 9.95 12.15
CA VAL A 49 -13.32 9.87 13.40
C VAL A 49 -12.61 8.95 14.39
N PHE A 50 -12.25 7.73 14.00
CA PHE A 50 -11.52 6.80 14.86
C PHE A 50 -10.21 7.39 15.38
N ILE A 51 -9.38 7.96 14.51
CA ILE A 51 -8.08 8.53 14.89
C ILE A 51 -8.24 9.77 15.79
N ARG A 52 -9.32 10.54 15.60
CA ARG A 52 -9.61 11.70 16.46
C ARG A 52 -9.97 11.28 17.88
N PHE A 53 -10.77 10.23 18.04
CA PHE A 53 -11.30 9.78 19.34
C PHE A 53 -10.51 8.64 20.00
N MET A 54 -9.61 7.98 19.28
CA MET A 54 -8.75 6.93 19.82
C MET A 54 -7.57 7.51 20.64
N TYR A 55 -7.17 6.78 21.67
CA TYR A 55 -5.91 7.06 22.36
C TYR A 55 -4.69 6.88 21.43
N TYR A 56 -3.72 7.78 21.54
CA TYR A 56 -2.43 7.68 20.87
C TYR A 56 -1.29 7.91 21.87
N PRO A 57 -0.18 7.14 21.78
CA PRO A 57 1.01 7.42 22.57
C PRO A 57 1.63 8.76 22.14
N LEU A 58 2.26 9.47 23.08
CA LEU A 58 2.83 10.81 22.86
C LEU A 58 3.88 10.85 21.73
N GLU A 59 4.62 9.75 21.56
CA GLU A 59 5.68 9.64 20.55
C GLU A 59 5.14 9.47 19.12
N ASN A 60 3.87 9.08 18.94
CA ASN A 60 3.31 8.78 17.63
C ASN A 60 2.31 9.86 17.18
N ILE A 61 2.55 10.41 15.99
CA ILE A 61 1.71 11.47 15.42
C ILE A 61 0.51 10.84 14.72
N ARG A 62 -0.70 11.20 15.16
CA ARG A 62 -1.99 10.70 14.65
C ARG A 62 -2.11 10.72 13.13
N TRP A 63 -1.74 11.85 12.52
CA TRP A 63 -1.78 12.06 11.08
C TRP A 63 -0.89 11.10 10.29
N ARG A 64 0.20 10.61 10.88
CA ARG A 64 1.10 9.65 10.21
C ARG A 64 0.43 8.28 10.07
N HIS A 65 -0.35 7.85 11.06
CA HIS A 65 -1.16 6.64 10.94
C HIS A 65 -2.28 6.81 9.91
N PHE A 66 -2.98 7.96 9.93
CA PHE A 66 -4.01 8.26 8.94
C PHE A 66 -3.44 8.24 7.52
N LEU A 67 -2.28 8.85 7.29
CA LEU A 67 -1.64 8.88 5.98
C LEU A 67 -1.29 7.48 5.48
N SER A 68 -0.81 6.58 6.37
CA SER A 68 -0.58 5.17 6.01
C SER A 68 -1.87 4.47 5.56
N LEU A 69 -2.97 4.69 6.29
CA LEU A 69 -4.29 4.15 5.95
C LEU A 69 -4.82 4.72 4.63
N PHE A 70 -4.65 6.02 4.41
CA PHE A 70 -5.06 6.70 3.18
C PHE A 70 -4.32 6.16 1.96
N ILE A 71 -2.99 6.02 2.04
CA ILE A 71 -2.15 5.45 0.96
C ILE A 71 -2.59 4.01 0.67
N PHE A 72 -2.76 3.19 1.71
CA PHE A 72 -3.23 1.81 1.57
C PHE A 72 -4.60 1.73 0.91
N SER A 73 -5.55 2.52 1.39
CA SER A 73 -6.91 2.56 0.84
C SER A 73 -6.96 3.10 -0.58
N SER A 74 -6.09 4.05 -0.94
CA SER A 74 -6.01 4.58 -2.30
C SER A 74 -5.46 3.53 -3.25
N GLY A 75 -4.42 2.80 -2.83
CA GLY A 75 -3.90 1.65 -3.57
C GLY A 75 -4.94 0.55 -3.75
N LEU A 76 -5.62 0.16 -2.66
CA LEU A 76 -6.69 -0.84 -2.71
C LEU A 76 -7.83 -0.38 -3.62
N PHE A 77 -8.24 0.89 -3.53
CA PHE A 77 -9.28 1.44 -4.39
C PHE A 77 -8.90 1.32 -5.87
N LEU A 78 -7.70 1.73 -6.25
CA LEU A 78 -7.20 1.59 -7.62
C LEU A 78 -7.14 0.12 -8.06
N PHE A 79 -6.70 -0.75 -7.16
CA PHE A 79 -6.69 -2.19 -7.41
C PHE A 79 -8.10 -2.72 -7.68
N LEU A 80 -9.10 -2.33 -6.87
CA LEU A 80 -10.49 -2.75 -7.03
C LEU A 80 -11.16 -2.18 -8.29
N VAL A 81 -10.79 -0.96 -8.69
CA VAL A 81 -11.32 -0.32 -9.91
C VAL A 81 -10.86 -1.06 -11.17
N PHE A 82 -9.62 -1.54 -11.20
CA PHE A 82 -9.01 -2.15 -12.38
C PHE A 82 -8.95 -3.68 -12.36
N THR A 83 -9.27 -4.31 -11.24
CA THR A 83 -9.48 -5.76 -11.18
C THR A 83 -10.85 -6.07 -11.77
N ASP A 84 -10.88 -6.96 -12.77
CA ASP A 84 -12.06 -7.23 -13.60
C ASP A 84 -13.34 -7.44 -12.77
N ARG A 85 -14.29 -6.51 -12.97
CA ARG A 85 -15.59 -6.48 -12.32
C ARG A 85 -16.59 -7.42 -13.01
N GLN A 86 -16.33 -7.85 -14.24
CA GLN A 86 -17.23 -8.74 -14.97
C GLN A 86 -17.19 -10.16 -14.41
N SER A 87 -16.05 -10.58 -13.85
CA SER A 87 -15.96 -11.81 -13.07
C SER A 87 -16.80 -11.78 -11.78
N PHE A 88 -17.12 -10.59 -11.26
CA PHE A 88 -17.80 -10.43 -9.98
C PHE A 88 -19.32 -10.74 -10.04
N GLY A 89 -19.99 -10.37 -11.14
CA GLY A 89 -21.44 -10.55 -11.30
C GLY A 89 -21.88 -11.98 -11.65
N GLN A 90 -21.04 -12.73 -12.36
CA GLN A 90 -21.34 -14.13 -12.76
C GLN A 90 -21.07 -15.16 -11.66
N ILE A 91 -20.19 -14.83 -10.71
CA ILE A 91 -19.76 -15.68 -9.58
C ILE A 91 -20.91 -16.26 -8.73
N LEU A 92 -22.10 -15.65 -8.74
CA LEU A 92 -23.23 -16.17 -7.96
C LEU A 92 -24.05 -17.27 -8.69
N TYR A 93 -23.80 -17.55 -9.97
CA TYR A 93 -24.69 -18.39 -10.79
C TYR A 93 -24.01 -19.41 -11.71
N SER A 94 -22.70 -19.64 -11.61
CA SER A 94 -22.01 -20.61 -12.47
C SER A 94 -21.04 -21.53 -11.70
N ASP A 95 -20.96 -22.79 -12.19
CA ASP A 95 -20.41 -23.98 -11.53
C ASP A 95 -19.01 -24.36 -12.06
N GLY A 96 -18.21 -23.39 -12.52
CA GLY A 96 -16.90 -23.64 -13.16
C GLY A 96 -15.68 -23.57 -12.22
N PHE A 97 -14.63 -24.38 -12.49
CA PHE A 97 -13.34 -24.36 -11.79
C PHE A 97 -12.58 -23.00 -11.90
N ILE A 98 -12.66 -22.35 -13.06
CA ILE A 98 -12.07 -21.02 -13.29
C ILE A 98 -12.75 -19.96 -12.41
N GLU A 99 -14.02 -20.17 -12.10
CA GLU A 99 -14.82 -19.29 -11.26
C GLU A 99 -14.46 -19.45 -9.78
N ALA A 100 -14.16 -20.67 -9.33
CA ALA A 100 -13.65 -20.92 -7.98
C ALA A 100 -12.32 -20.19 -7.72
N LEU A 101 -11.41 -20.17 -8.71
CA LEU A 101 -10.15 -19.42 -8.65
C LEU A 101 -10.39 -17.89 -8.58
N THR A 102 -11.39 -17.40 -9.30
CA THR A 102 -11.70 -15.96 -9.33
C THR A 102 -12.39 -15.51 -8.04
N LYS A 103 -13.28 -16.34 -7.47
CA LYS A 103 -13.84 -16.17 -6.12
C LYS A 103 -12.71 -16.10 -5.08
N SER A 104 -11.75 -17.02 -5.16
CA SER A 104 -10.62 -17.09 -4.22
C SER A 104 -9.80 -15.80 -4.20
N THR A 105 -9.53 -15.18 -5.36
CA THR A 105 -8.74 -13.94 -5.45
C THR A 105 -9.41 -12.78 -4.72
N TRP A 106 -10.73 -12.63 -4.85
CA TRP A 106 -11.49 -11.60 -4.15
C TRP A 106 -11.55 -11.82 -2.63
N PHE A 107 -11.78 -13.05 -2.19
CA PHE A 107 -11.73 -13.37 -0.76
C PHE A 107 -10.34 -13.12 -0.17
N LEU A 108 -9.28 -13.41 -0.93
CA LEU A 108 -7.91 -13.07 -0.53
C LEU A 108 -7.72 -11.55 -0.41
N LEU A 109 -8.18 -10.77 -1.39
CA LEU A 109 -8.07 -9.30 -1.33
C LEU A 109 -8.88 -8.69 -0.18
N ALA A 110 -10.11 -9.15 0.01
CA ALA A 110 -10.95 -8.73 1.13
C ALA A 110 -10.32 -9.14 2.48
N GLY A 111 -9.77 -10.35 2.57
CA GLY A 111 -9.06 -10.85 3.74
C GLY A 111 -7.80 -10.04 4.05
N VAL A 112 -6.99 -9.74 3.03
CA VAL A 112 -5.81 -8.85 3.16
C VAL A 112 -6.25 -7.46 3.62
N TYR A 113 -7.29 -6.89 3.02
CA TYR A 113 -7.83 -5.60 3.42
C TYR A 113 -8.26 -5.57 4.89
N LEU A 114 -9.05 -6.57 5.31
CA LEU A 114 -9.52 -6.74 6.68
C LEU A 114 -8.35 -6.87 7.65
N ALA A 115 -7.42 -7.78 7.36
CA ALA A 115 -6.28 -8.06 8.24
C ALA A 115 -5.33 -6.86 8.36
N VAL A 116 -5.02 -6.18 7.24
CA VAL A 116 -4.06 -5.08 7.20
C VAL A 116 -4.53 -3.89 8.01
N VAL A 117 -5.79 -3.51 7.86
CA VAL A 117 -6.35 -2.39 8.64
C VAL A 117 -6.54 -2.78 10.10
N PHE A 118 -7.08 -3.98 10.38
CA PHE A 118 -7.25 -4.45 11.75
C PHE A 118 -5.92 -4.42 12.53
N LEU A 119 -4.87 -5.00 11.96
CA LEU A 119 -3.57 -5.11 12.61
C LEU A 119 -2.91 -3.74 12.82
N SER A 120 -3.26 -2.71 12.04
CA SER A 120 -2.69 -1.37 12.23
C SER A 120 -3.20 -0.70 13.50
N PHE A 121 -4.48 -0.87 13.82
CA PHE A 121 -5.07 -0.43 15.08
C PHE A 121 -4.68 -1.37 16.23
N TRP A 122 -4.61 -2.67 15.99
CA TRP A 122 -4.28 -3.66 17.02
C TRP A 122 -2.85 -3.52 17.56
N PHE A 123 -1.88 -3.25 16.68
CA PHE A 123 -0.48 -3.07 17.08
C PHE A 123 -0.18 -1.70 17.71
N LEU A 124 -1.16 -0.79 17.79
CA LEU A 124 -0.96 0.48 18.48
C LEU A 124 -0.78 0.22 20.00
N PRO A 125 0.30 0.71 20.63
CA PRO A 125 0.52 0.48 22.06
C PRO A 125 -0.54 1.19 22.91
N ILE A 126 -0.89 0.56 24.03
CA ILE A 126 -1.99 0.97 24.92
C ILE A 126 -1.48 1.89 26.03
N ASP A 127 -0.26 1.68 26.48
CA ASP A 127 0.27 2.34 27.68
C ASP A 127 0.97 3.66 27.36
N ARG A 128 0.96 4.57 28.35
CA ARG A 128 1.69 5.84 28.28
C ARG A 128 3.21 5.66 28.38
N VAL A 129 3.64 4.56 29.00
CA VAL A 129 5.06 4.20 29.16
C VAL A 129 5.48 3.34 27.97
N SER A 130 5.40 3.88 26.76
CA SER A 130 5.85 3.15 25.59
C SER A 130 7.36 3.36 25.43
N LEU A 131 8.16 2.44 25.98
CA LEU A 131 9.54 2.30 25.51
C LEU A 131 9.52 2.20 23.98
N ALA A 132 10.44 2.88 23.30
CA ALA A 132 10.55 2.87 21.83
C ALA A 132 10.58 1.45 21.21
N VAL A 133 10.90 0.43 22.02
CA VAL A 133 10.82 -1.00 21.68
C VAL A 133 9.39 -1.42 21.30
N PHE A 134 8.36 -0.95 21.99
CA PHE A 134 6.95 -1.32 21.75
C PHE A 134 6.33 -0.62 20.54
N LEU A 135 6.92 0.48 20.05
CA LEU A 135 6.46 1.13 18.81
C LEU A 135 6.96 0.44 17.54
N LYS A 136 8.05 -0.34 17.63
CA LYS A 136 8.68 -0.97 16.46
C LYS A 136 7.72 -1.86 15.65
N PRO A 137 6.87 -2.72 16.26
CA PRO A 137 5.90 -3.52 15.51
C PRO A 137 4.90 -2.65 14.73
N HIS A 138 4.35 -1.62 15.37
CA HIS A 138 3.41 -0.70 14.72
C HIS A 138 4.03 0.06 13.55
N LEU A 139 5.26 0.56 13.70
CA LEU A 139 5.98 1.25 12.62
C LEU A 139 6.25 0.33 11.43
N ARG A 140 6.69 -0.92 11.69
CA ARG A 140 6.89 -1.92 10.62
C ARG A 140 5.59 -2.26 9.92
N TRP A 141 4.49 -2.37 10.67
CA TRP A 141 3.19 -2.66 10.09
C TRP A 141 2.67 -1.52 9.21
N ARG A 142 2.79 -0.27 9.68
CA ARG A 142 2.46 0.91 8.88
C ARG A 142 3.28 0.96 7.58
N PHE A 143 4.55 0.56 7.63
CA PHE A 143 5.39 0.47 6.44
C PHE A 143 4.88 -0.59 5.46
N ILE A 144 4.60 -1.81 5.95
CA ILE A 144 4.04 -2.90 5.13
C ILE A 144 2.72 -2.45 4.47
N MET A 145 1.84 -1.83 5.26
CA MET A 145 0.57 -1.26 4.77
C MET A 145 0.80 -0.25 3.65
N THR A 146 1.74 0.68 3.79
CA THR A 146 2.04 1.66 2.73
C THR A 146 2.66 1.01 1.49
N ALA A 147 3.48 -0.03 1.65
CA ALA A 147 4.04 -0.78 0.53
C ALA A 147 2.92 -1.50 -0.24
N MET A 148 1.96 -2.13 0.45
CA MET A 148 0.78 -2.71 -0.19
C MET A 148 -0.06 -1.65 -0.91
N GLY A 149 -0.22 -0.45 -0.32
CA GLY A 149 -0.85 0.69 -1.00
C GLY A 149 -0.10 1.09 -2.28
N MET A 150 1.23 1.16 -2.23
CA MET A 150 2.06 1.46 -3.40
C MET A 150 1.90 0.44 -4.52
N ALA A 151 1.75 -0.86 -4.20
CA ALA A 151 1.48 -1.89 -5.19
C ALA A 151 0.18 -1.60 -5.97
N GLY A 152 -0.87 -1.20 -5.26
CA GLY A 152 -2.14 -0.79 -5.86
C GLY A 152 -2.03 0.50 -6.69
N ILE A 153 -1.25 1.49 -6.22
CA ILE A 153 -0.99 2.73 -6.97
C ILE A 153 -0.24 2.45 -8.28
N PHE A 154 0.81 1.63 -8.24
CA PHE A 154 1.52 1.22 -9.45
C PHE A 154 0.64 0.44 -10.42
N THR A 155 -0.15 -0.51 -9.91
CA THR A 155 -1.15 -1.26 -10.70
C THR A 155 -2.15 -0.31 -11.35
N GLY A 156 -2.65 0.67 -10.60
CA GLY A 156 -3.55 1.71 -11.08
C GLY A 156 -2.92 2.52 -12.21
N CYS A 157 -1.70 3.03 -12.02
CA CYS A 157 -0.98 3.80 -13.04
C CYS A 157 -0.83 3.03 -14.35
N VAL A 158 -0.37 1.78 -14.29
CA VAL A 158 -0.23 0.94 -15.50
C VAL A 158 -1.59 0.72 -16.15
N SER A 159 -2.63 0.49 -15.36
CA SER A 159 -4.00 0.31 -15.86
C SER A 159 -4.56 1.59 -16.51
N PHE A 160 -4.30 2.77 -15.95
CA PHE A 160 -4.70 4.06 -16.54
C PHE A 160 -4.11 4.26 -17.94
N ILE A 161 -2.83 3.90 -18.11
CA ILE A 161 -2.10 4.00 -19.38
C ILE A 161 -2.64 2.96 -20.38
N VAL A 162 -2.69 1.68 -19.98
CA VAL A 162 -3.09 0.57 -20.86
C VAL A 162 -4.55 0.71 -21.33
N PHE A 163 -5.48 1.04 -20.42
CA PHE A 163 -6.90 1.18 -20.76
C PHE A 163 -7.28 2.56 -21.29
N ARG A 164 -6.34 3.52 -21.32
CA ARG A 164 -6.60 4.91 -21.76
C ARG A 164 -7.85 5.54 -21.12
N VAL A 165 -8.03 5.32 -19.82
CA VAL A 165 -9.23 5.74 -19.07
C VAL A 165 -9.52 7.23 -19.23
N ALA A 166 -8.47 8.06 -19.33
CA ALA A 166 -8.57 9.47 -19.61
C ALA A 166 -7.88 9.78 -20.95
N TYR A 167 -8.57 9.51 -22.06
CA TYR A 167 -8.04 9.62 -23.42
C TYR A 167 -7.38 10.98 -23.76
N GLN A 168 -7.84 12.06 -23.11
CA GLN A 168 -7.31 13.42 -23.33
C GLN A 168 -6.02 13.71 -22.54
N ILE A 169 -5.71 12.90 -21.53
CA ILE A 169 -4.54 13.10 -20.66
C ILE A 169 -3.38 12.27 -21.22
N ASN A 170 -2.21 12.90 -21.34
CA ASN A 170 -1.00 12.24 -21.82
C ASN A 170 -0.49 11.19 -20.81
N ASP A 171 -0.06 10.03 -21.30
CA ASP A 171 0.54 8.94 -20.50
C ASP A 171 1.68 9.43 -19.60
N TRP A 172 2.49 10.38 -20.08
CA TRP A 172 3.58 10.99 -19.31
C TRP A 172 3.09 11.60 -17.99
N THR A 173 1.87 12.15 -17.94
CA THR A 173 1.30 12.72 -16.71
C THR A 173 1.15 11.66 -15.62
N TRP A 174 0.67 10.46 -15.99
CA TRP A 174 0.51 9.35 -15.04
C TRP A 174 1.86 8.81 -14.55
N LEU A 175 2.85 8.73 -15.45
CA LEU A 175 4.21 8.32 -15.11
C LEU A 175 4.87 9.29 -14.12
N VAL A 176 4.84 10.59 -14.42
CA VAL A 176 5.42 11.63 -13.54
C VAL A 176 4.71 11.64 -12.20
N LEU A 177 3.37 11.64 -12.19
CA LEU A 177 2.59 11.66 -10.95
C LEU A 177 2.91 10.46 -10.05
N THR A 178 2.98 9.26 -10.64
CA THR A 178 3.27 8.04 -9.90
C THR A 178 4.69 8.04 -9.35
N ALA A 179 5.67 8.51 -10.13
CA ALA A 179 7.05 8.63 -9.67
C ALA A 179 7.20 9.65 -8.52
N LEU A 180 6.48 10.79 -8.59
CA LEU A 180 6.43 11.79 -7.51
C LEU A 180 5.80 11.23 -6.24
N ILE A 181 4.67 10.52 -6.34
CA ILE A 181 4.00 9.88 -5.20
C ILE A 181 4.93 8.83 -4.56
N ALA A 182 5.51 7.94 -5.37
CA ALA A 182 6.41 6.89 -4.90
C ALA A 182 7.65 7.46 -4.19
N THR A 183 8.23 8.52 -4.74
CA THR A 183 9.38 9.22 -4.15
C THR A 183 8.99 9.96 -2.87
N GLY A 184 7.83 10.64 -2.86
CA GLY A 184 7.32 11.33 -1.67
C GLY A 184 7.09 10.37 -0.50
N ILE A 185 6.51 9.20 -0.77
CA ILE A 185 6.29 8.15 0.23
C ILE A 185 7.63 7.56 0.71
N ALA A 186 8.59 7.33 -0.20
CA ALA A 186 9.93 6.88 0.17
C ALA A 186 10.64 7.86 1.11
N GLY A 187 10.63 9.16 0.75
CA GLY A 187 11.22 10.24 1.54
C GLY A 187 10.54 10.42 2.90
N TRP A 188 9.20 10.33 2.94
CA TRP A 188 8.44 10.33 4.19
C TRP A 188 8.87 9.21 5.13
N TRP A 189 9.06 7.99 4.61
CA TRP A 189 9.52 6.88 5.42
C TRP A 189 10.98 7.00 5.85
N TRP A 190 11.86 7.54 5.00
CA TRP A 190 13.23 7.85 5.42
C TRP A 190 13.25 8.82 6.61
N TRP A 191 12.40 9.84 6.58
CA TRP A 191 12.22 10.75 7.71
C TRP A 191 11.66 10.05 8.95
N GLU A 192 10.66 9.17 8.81
CA GLU A 192 10.11 8.37 9.92
C GLU A 192 11.17 7.48 10.59
N TYR A 193 12.15 7.02 9.82
CA TYR A 193 13.31 6.27 10.32
C TYR A 193 14.45 7.15 10.83
N ASN A 194 14.17 8.43 11.12
CA ASN A 194 15.09 9.41 11.69
C ASN A 194 16.35 9.69 10.85
N LEU A 195 16.25 9.60 9.52
CA LEU A 195 17.31 10.09 8.64
C LEU A 195 17.38 11.63 8.72
N LYS A 196 18.59 12.16 8.83
CA LYS A 196 18.82 13.60 8.94
C LYS A 196 18.49 14.29 7.61
N TYR A 197 17.74 15.38 7.68
CA TYR A 197 17.47 16.21 6.52
C TYR A 197 18.70 17.05 6.18
N ASN A 198 19.39 16.69 5.09
CA ASN A 198 20.57 17.39 4.58
C ASN A 198 20.57 17.39 3.03
N LEU A 199 21.55 18.02 2.41
CA LEU A 199 21.66 18.04 0.94
C LEU A 199 21.79 16.62 0.35
N VAL A 200 22.48 15.71 1.05
CA VAL A 200 22.61 14.31 0.62
C VAL A 200 21.25 13.60 0.58
N PHE A 201 20.37 13.86 1.55
CA PHE A 201 19.00 13.38 1.57
C PHE A 201 18.22 13.89 0.35
N LEU A 202 18.34 15.19 0.03
CA LEU A 202 17.66 15.78 -1.12
C LEU A 202 18.17 15.20 -2.45
N TYR A 203 19.49 15.09 -2.63
CA TYR A 203 20.08 14.47 -3.83
C TYR A 203 19.68 13.00 -3.96
N SER A 204 19.60 12.27 -2.85
CA SER A 204 19.14 10.87 -2.85
C SER A 204 17.67 10.77 -3.25
N LEU A 205 16.84 11.72 -2.83
CA LEU A 205 15.43 11.79 -3.20
C LEU A 205 15.25 12.11 -4.69
N LEU A 206 16.05 13.03 -5.24
CA LEU A 206 16.05 13.32 -6.69
C LEU A 206 16.57 12.13 -7.52
N ALA A 207 17.63 11.47 -7.08
CA ALA A 207 18.13 10.26 -7.73
C ALA A 207 17.08 9.14 -7.70
N PHE A 208 16.42 8.95 -6.56
CA PHE A 208 15.33 7.99 -6.44
C PHE A 208 14.15 8.32 -7.36
N LEU A 209 13.78 9.60 -7.50
CA LEU A 209 12.76 10.03 -8.44
C LEU A 209 13.10 9.66 -9.87
N ALA A 210 14.32 9.95 -10.32
CA ALA A 210 14.79 9.61 -11.66
C ALA A 210 14.75 8.09 -11.91
N ILE A 211 15.25 7.29 -10.95
CA ILE A 211 15.25 5.83 -11.05
C ILE A 211 13.82 5.27 -11.09
N ILE A 212 12.94 5.73 -10.20
CA ILE A 212 11.55 5.24 -10.17
C ILE A 212 10.80 5.65 -11.43
N PHE A 213 11.00 6.87 -11.93
CA PHE A 213 10.40 7.30 -13.19
C PHE A 213 10.79 6.39 -14.35
N GLU A 214 12.09 6.11 -14.50
CA GLU A 214 12.60 5.20 -15.53
C GLU A 214 12.03 3.79 -15.35
N LEU A 215 11.96 3.27 -14.12
CA LEU A 215 11.38 1.96 -13.85
C LEU A 215 9.90 1.88 -14.21
N VAL A 216 9.09 2.87 -13.82
CA VAL A 216 7.65 2.89 -14.15
C VAL A 216 7.47 2.98 -15.66
N TRP A 217 8.28 3.79 -16.35
CA TRP A 217 8.27 3.93 -17.81
C TRP A 217 8.63 2.62 -18.53
N LEU A 218 9.68 1.92 -18.08
CA LEU A 218 10.08 0.63 -18.63
C LEU A 218 8.99 -0.43 -18.41
N VAL A 219 8.52 -0.58 -17.16
CA VAL A 219 7.55 -1.63 -16.81
C VAL A 219 6.20 -1.39 -17.48
N ALA A 220 5.77 -0.14 -17.66
CA ALA A 220 4.54 0.19 -18.38
C ALA A 220 4.56 -0.25 -19.85
N ARG A 221 5.74 -0.49 -20.45
CA ARG A 221 5.86 -1.01 -21.82
C ARG A 221 6.08 -2.50 -21.92
N LEU A 222 6.38 -3.17 -20.81
CA LEU A 222 6.53 -4.61 -20.83
C LEU A 222 5.15 -5.26 -21.08
N PRO A 223 5.08 -6.36 -21.86
CA PRO A 223 3.83 -7.08 -22.14
C PRO A 223 3.39 -7.94 -20.94
N LEU A 224 3.33 -7.32 -19.76
CA LEU A 224 2.95 -7.93 -18.50
C LEU A 224 1.53 -7.51 -18.11
N GLY A 225 0.82 -8.36 -17.38
CA GLY A 225 -0.46 -7.97 -16.79
C GLY A 225 -0.28 -6.86 -15.76
N ASN A 226 -1.21 -5.90 -15.70
CA ASN A 226 -1.11 -4.70 -14.86
C ASN A 226 -0.81 -5.01 -13.38
N LEU A 227 -1.41 -6.07 -12.85
CA LEU A 227 -1.17 -6.55 -11.49
C LEU A 227 0.28 -7.00 -11.28
N VAL A 228 0.79 -7.82 -12.22
CA VAL A 228 2.19 -8.28 -12.19
C VAL A 228 3.14 -7.10 -12.28
N SER A 229 2.85 -6.15 -13.17
CA SER A 229 3.61 -4.90 -13.31
C SER A 229 3.64 -4.09 -12.00
N GLY A 230 2.49 -3.95 -11.32
CA GLY A 230 2.42 -3.26 -10.03
C GLY A 230 3.21 -3.95 -8.93
N PHE A 231 3.14 -5.29 -8.85
CA PHE A 231 3.96 -6.08 -7.91
C PHE A 231 5.46 -5.99 -8.22
N LEU A 232 5.83 -6.00 -9.50
CA LEU A 232 7.21 -5.83 -9.92
C LEU A 232 7.75 -4.46 -9.49
N LEU A 233 6.98 -3.40 -9.73
CA LEU A 233 7.36 -2.03 -9.37
C LEU A 233 7.46 -1.82 -7.86
N VAL A 234 6.51 -2.31 -7.07
CA VAL A 234 6.60 -2.17 -5.60
C VAL A 234 7.79 -2.95 -5.04
N TRP A 235 8.14 -4.09 -5.62
CA TRP A 235 9.29 -4.88 -5.21
C TRP A 235 10.58 -4.10 -5.45
N LEU A 236 10.78 -3.60 -6.67
CA LEU A 236 11.96 -2.81 -7.01
C LEU A 236 12.02 -1.51 -6.19
N TRP A 237 10.88 -0.83 -6.02
CA TRP A 237 10.76 0.35 -5.16
C TRP A 237 11.19 0.05 -3.72
N TYR A 238 10.75 -1.08 -3.15
CA TYR A 238 11.12 -1.48 -1.79
C TYR A 238 12.60 -1.79 -1.66
N LEU A 239 13.20 -2.52 -2.61
CA LEU A 239 14.63 -2.82 -2.60
C LEU A 239 15.47 -1.55 -2.67
N LEU A 240 15.14 -0.65 -3.60
CA LEU A 240 15.82 0.64 -3.73
C LEU A 240 15.64 1.49 -2.47
N TRP A 241 14.43 1.52 -1.91
CA TRP A 241 14.14 2.25 -0.68
C TRP A 241 15.01 1.77 0.49
N ILE A 242 15.19 0.46 0.65
CA ILE A 242 16.06 -0.14 1.66
C ILE A 242 17.53 0.22 1.43
N LEU A 243 18.02 0.04 0.20
CA LEU A 243 19.43 0.28 -0.13
C LEU A 243 19.82 1.73 0.15
N LEU A 244 19.01 2.68 -0.32
CA LEU A 244 19.25 4.10 -0.07
C LEU A 244 19.10 4.46 1.42
N ARG A 245 18.12 3.87 2.11
CA ARG A 245 17.97 4.09 3.55
C ARG A 245 19.22 3.69 4.32
N PHE A 246 19.79 2.51 4.02
CA PHE A 246 21.01 2.05 4.69
C PHE A 246 22.22 2.89 4.28
N ASN A 247 22.32 3.31 3.01
CA ASN A 247 23.36 4.21 2.54
C ASN A 247 23.34 5.57 3.26
N LEU A 248 22.15 6.11 3.52
CA LEU A 248 21.96 7.38 4.24
C LEU A 248 22.15 7.25 5.76
N SER A 249 22.16 6.03 6.31
CA SER A 249 22.31 5.79 7.74
C SER A 249 23.78 5.91 8.17
N ALA A 250 24.03 6.34 9.40
CA ALA A 250 25.40 6.47 9.94
C ALA A 250 26.18 5.12 9.98
N GLN A 251 25.47 4.00 10.02
CA GLN A 251 26.06 2.66 10.02
C GLN A 251 26.47 2.21 8.61
N GLY A 252 26.00 2.89 7.56
CA GLY A 252 26.19 2.49 6.17
C GLY A 252 25.58 1.13 5.83
N ILE A 253 25.98 0.58 4.68
CA ILE A 253 25.55 -0.75 4.23
C ILE A 253 26.53 -1.81 4.73
N VAL A 254 26.06 -2.68 5.63
CA VAL A 254 26.82 -3.89 6.02
C VAL A 254 26.57 -4.99 4.98
N TRP A 255 27.35 -4.96 3.90
CA TRP A 255 27.19 -5.85 2.73
C TRP A 255 27.15 -7.34 3.09
N ARG A 256 27.91 -7.80 4.07
CA ARG A 256 27.91 -9.23 4.48
C ARG A 256 26.54 -9.70 4.98
N LYS A 257 25.78 -8.84 5.66
CA LYS A 257 24.41 -9.15 6.13
C LYS A 257 23.39 -9.00 5.00
N GLN A 258 23.57 -7.98 4.16
CA GLN A 258 22.65 -7.67 3.06
C GLN A 258 22.79 -8.63 1.87
N ALA A 259 23.97 -9.20 1.64
CA ALA A 259 24.21 -10.12 0.52
C ALA A 259 23.26 -11.32 0.56
N LYS A 260 23.07 -11.94 1.73
CA LYS A 260 22.12 -13.06 1.89
C LYS A 260 20.69 -12.63 1.57
N PHE A 261 20.29 -11.45 2.02
CA PHE A 261 18.97 -10.89 1.74
C PHE A 261 18.78 -10.60 0.24
N LEU A 262 19.77 -10.00 -0.42
CA LEU A 262 19.73 -9.66 -1.84
C LEU A 262 19.75 -10.92 -2.73
N ILE A 263 20.58 -11.91 -2.41
CA ILE A 263 20.63 -13.19 -3.13
C ILE A 263 19.29 -13.91 -3.03
N LEU A 264 18.71 -13.98 -1.82
CA LEU A 264 17.39 -14.58 -1.63
C LEU A 264 16.32 -13.82 -2.42
N ASN A 265 16.32 -12.49 -2.35
CA ASN A 265 15.37 -11.67 -3.12
C ASN A 265 15.53 -11.87 -4.62
N LEU A 266 16.77 -11.91 -5.13
CA LEU A 266 17.06 -12.14 -6.54
C LEU A 266 16.55 -13.52 -6.99
N PHE A 267 16.78 -14.55 -6.17
CA PHE A 267 16.27 -15.90 -6.46
C PHE A 267 14.73 -15.94 -6.52
N ILE A 268 14.06 -15.36 -5.52
CA ILE A 268 12.58 -15.31 -5.51
C ILE A 268 12.07 -14.43 -6.68
N PHE A 269 12.78 -13.36 -7.01
CA PHE A 269 12.45 -12.49 -8.16
C PHE A 269 12.52 -13.26 -9.48
N ILE A 270 13.55 -14.07 -9.69
CA ILE A 270 13.66 -14.93 -10.88
C ILE A 270 12.51 -15.95 -10.93
N ILE A 271 12.19 -16.59 -9.80
CA ILE A 271 11.04 -17.50 -9.71
C ILE A 271 9.75 -16.77 -10.07
N PHE A 272 9.54 -15.56 -9.54
CA PHE A 272 8.38 -14.74 -9.86
C PHE A 272 8.30 -14.42 -11.37
N LEU A 273 9.42 -14.05 -12.00
CA LEU A 273 9.47 -13.78 -13.44
C LEU A 273 9.23 -15.01 -14.32
N ILE A 274 9.61 -16.21 -13.87
CA ILE A 274 9.42 -17.45 -14.64
C ILE A 274 8.00 -18.00 -14.48
N PHE A 275 7.49 -18.04 -13.24
CA PHE A 275 6.24 -18.75 -12.93
C PHE A 275 5.00 -17.85 -12.87
N VAL A 276 5.17 -16.56 -12.54
CA VAL A 276 4.04 -15.64 -12.31
C VAL A 276 3.92 -14.63 -13.44
N ALA A 277 5.04 -14.03 -13.87
CA ALA A 277 5.04 -13.16 -15.02
C ALA A 277 4.82 -13.99 -16.29
N ARG A 278 3.55 -14.10 -16.70
CA ARG A 278 3.20 -14.65 -18.01
C ARG A 278 3.58 -13.62 -19.07
N TRP A 279 4.73 -13.85 -19.69
CA TRP A 279 5.15 -13.13 -20.89
C TRP A 279 4.15 -13.42 -22.01
N ARG A 280 3.49 -12.38 -22.51
CA ARG A 280 2.68 -12.46 -23.73
C ARG A 280 3.54 -12.18 -24.95
#